data_AF-A0A1S8A825-F1
#
_entry.id   AF-A0A1S8A825-F1
#
_cell.length_a   1.000
_cell.length_b   1.000
_cell.length_c   1.000
_cell.angle_alpha   90.00
_cell.angle_beta   90.00
_cell.angle_gamma   90.00
#
_symmetry.space_group_name_H-M   'P 1'
#
loop_
_entity.id
_entity.type
_entity.pdbx_description
1 polymer ?
#
loop_
_entity_poly.entity_id
_entity_poly.type
_entity_poly.pdbx_seq_one_letter_code
_entity_poly.pdbx_strand_id
1 'polypeptide(L)'
;MTRIDVSILVPNPMRDPMEKAMIEYLGAEFPDAEINFILNDDSKHDARMYILAVAHSESGLRWGRDFLYDRNWKKKQVTIIAKEMAKIVTKRVLEQTIVHAAAIDDFLQDQLVVFQALAEGRTAYWSQATEELDLQTRPSPQETIDELNQGLGDLGLSKRMRRDKPQKPFGFGSTHTTTARWVTSELLPTVQWFNNGTTCEGVGMKL
;
A
#
# COMPACT_ATOMS: atom_id res chain seq x y z
N MET A 1 -13.50 -7.59 2.60
CA MET A 1 -13.25 -6.47 3.54
C MET A 1 -14.25 -6.62 4.66
N THR A 2 -13.84 -6.67 5.93
CA THR A 2 -14.79 -6.92 7.02
C THR A 2 -15.20 -5.65 7.73
N ARG A 3 -14.27 -4.71 7.88
CA ARG A 3 -14.44 -3.55 8.76
C ARG A 3 -13.64 -2.36 8.26
N ILE A 4 -14.16 -1.16 8.47
CA ILE A 4 -13.46 0.10 8.25
C ILE A 4 -13.57 0.95 9.49
N ASP A 5 -12.44 1.18 10.16
CA ASP A 5 -12.33 2.04 11.32
C ASP A 5 -12.04 3.48 10.85
N VAL A 6 -12.85 4.43 11.29
CA VAL A 6 -12.79 5.84 10.88
C VAL A 6 -12.49 6.72 12.09
N SER A 7 -11.49 7.58 11.94
CA SER A 7 -11.15 8.65 12.88
C SER A 7 -11.42 10.00 12.23
N ILE A 8 -12.27 10.81 12.84
CA ILE A 8 -12.65 12.15 12.42
C ILE A 8 -12.12 13.15 13.46
N LEU A 9 -11.35 14.13 12.99
CA LEU A 9 -10.91 15.27 13.78
C LEU A 9 -11.20 16.55 13.00
N VAL A 10 -12.35 17.16 13.25
CA VAL A 10 -12.88 18.31 12.50
C VAL A 10 -13.52 19.32 13.45
N PRO A 11 -13.76 20.58 13.04
CA PRO A 11 -14.45 21.55 13.89
C PRO A 11 -15.83 21.04 14.30
N ASN A 12 -16.28 21.32 15.52
CA ASN A 12 -17.54 20.79 16.06
C ASN A 12 -18.76 20.87 15.11
N PRO A 13 -19.01 21.98 14.37
CA PRO A 13 -20.14 22.07 13.43
C PRO A 13 -20.08 21.09 12.24
N MET A 14 -18.91 20.49 12.00
CA MET A 14 -18.64 19.59 10.89
C MET A 14 -18.77 18.11 11.23
N ARG A 15 -18.85 17.75 12.51
CA ARG A 15 -18.84 16.35 12.96
C ARG A 15 -20.00 15.54 12.37
N ASP A 16 -21.24 15.98 12.56
CA ASP A 16 -22.40 15.25 12.00
C ASP A 16 -22.42 15.24 10.47
N PRO A 17 -22.15 16.36 9.75
CA PRO A 17 -22.00 16.33 8.30
C PRO A 17 -20.91 15.37 7.82
N MET A 18 -19.79 15.28 8.53
CA MET A 18 -18.68 14.41 8.19
C MET A 18 -19.03 12.94 8.39
N GLU A 19 -19.59 12.59 9.54
CA GLU A 19 -20.01 11.21 9.83
C GLU A 19 -21.01 10.70 8.79
N LYS A 20 -22.04 11.51 8.48
CA LYS A 20 -23.03 11.19 7.43
C LYS A 20 -22.37 11.01 6.06
N ALA A 21 -21.45 11.89 5.68
CA ALA A 21 -20.74 11.79 4.41
C ALA A 21 -19.86 10.52 4.37
N MET A 22 -19.16 10.17 5.45
CA MET A 22 -18.37 8.94 5.52
C MET A 22 -19.25 7.70 5.37
N ILE A 23 -20.40 7.64 6.05
CA ILE A 23 -21.38 6.54 5.88
C ILE A 23 -21.86 6.46 4.43
N GLU A 24 -22.23 7.59 3.82
CA GLU A 24 -22.71 7.67 2.43
C GLU A 24 -21.66 7.12 1.44
N TYR A 25 -20.42 7.61 1.52
CA TYR A 25 -19.38 7.24 0.55
C TYR A 25 -18.78 5.86 0.82
N LEU A 26 -18.43 5.52 2.06
CA LEU A 26 -17.89 4.20 2.38
C LEU A 26 -18.95 3.11 2.17
N GLY A 27 -20.20 3.34 2.58
CA GLY A 27 -21.26 2.34 2.42
C GLY A 27 -21.61 2.06 0.96
N ALA A 28 -21.43 3.04 0.07
CA ALA A 28 -21.62 2.83 -1.36
C ALA A 28 -20.51 1.95 -1.99
N GLU A 29 -19.25 2.16 -1.60
CA GLU A 29 -18.10 1.42 -2.17
C GLU A 29 -17.80 0.10 -1.45
N PHE A 30 -18.22 -0.03 -0.18
CA PHE A 30 -17.98 -1.19 0.68
C PHE A 30 -19.27 -1.64 1.39
N PRO A 31 -20.27 -2.14 0.64
CA PRO A 31 -21.59 -2.45 1.19
C PRO A 31 -21.59 -3.53 2.28
N ASP A 32 -20.60 -4.43 2.24
CA ASP A 32 -20.48 -5.54 3.19
C ASP A 32 -19.55 -5.24 4.38
N ALA A 33 -18.92 -4.07 4.42
CA ALA A 33 -17.99 -3.71 5.49
C ALA A 33 -18.70 -3.00 6.65
N GLU A 34 -18.39 -3.40 7.88
CA GLU A 34 -18.84 -2.67 9.07
C GLU A 34 -18.05 -1.36 9.22
N ILE A 35 -18.74 -0.22 9.23
CA ILE A 35 -18.11 1.10 9.39
C ILE A 35 -18.17 1.51 10.86
N ASN A 36 -17.00 1.67 11.48
CA ASN A 36 -16.87 2.01 12.90
C ASN A 36 -16.20 3.38 13.08
N PHE A 37 -16.85 4.29 13.79
CA PHE A 37 -16.25 5.57 14.16
C PHE A 37 -15.50 5.42 15.49
N ILE A 38 -14.20 5.11 15.41
CA ILE A 38 -13.34 4.91 16.58
C ILE A 38 -12.93 6.23 17.25
N LEU A 39 -12.96 7.32 16.49
CA LEU A 39 -12.75 8.67 16.96
C LEU A 39 -13.67 9.60 16.16
N ASN A 40 -14.44 10.42 16.85
CA ASN A 40 -15.15 11.54 16.26
C ASN A 40 -15.04 12.70 17.25
N ASP A 41 -14.06 13.58 17.05
CA ASP A 41 -13.73 14.63 18.01
C ASP A 41 -13.59 16.01 17.36
N ASP A 42 -13.75 17.03 18.19
CA ASP A 42 -13.60 18.42 17.80
C ASP A 42 -12.11 18.78 17.71
N SER A 43 -11.68 19.27 16.55
CA SER A 43 -10.28 19.63 16.29
C SER A 43 -9.80 20.85 17.08
N LYS A 44 -10.71 21.56 17.76
CA LYS A 44 -10.46 22.80 18.51
C LYS A 44 -9.86 23.93 17.65
N HIS A 45 -9.95 23.82 16.34
CA HIS A 45 -9.41 24.79 15.41
C HIS A 45 -10.15 24.73 14.06
N ASP A 46 -10.78 25.83 13.66
CA ASP A 46 -11.69 25.86 12.49
C ASP A 46 -11.04 25.43 11.16
N ALA A 47 -9.72 25.58 11.04
CA ALA A 47 -8.97 25.14 9.85
C ALA A 47 -8.41 23.71 9.92
N ARG A 48 -8.53 23.00 11.06
CA ARG A 48 -8.00 21.64 11.22
C ARG A 48 -9.12 20.65 10.94
N MET A 49 -9.09 20.07 9.74
CA MET A 49 -10.05 19.07 9.30
C MET A 49 -9.27 17.87 8.80
N TYR A 50 -9.33 16.77 9.54
CA TYR A 50 -8.57 15.55 9.30
C TYR A 50 -9.47 14.34 9.40
N ILE A 51 -9.22 13.37 8.51
CA ILE A 51 -9.86 12.05 8.53
C ILE A 51 -8.78 11.00 8.31
N LEU A 52 -8.87 9.91 9.05
CA LEU A 52 -8.14 8.67 8.80
C LEU A 52 -9.16 7.53 8.71
N ALA A 53 -9.07 6.73 7.65
CA ALA A 53 -9.82 5.49 7.50
C ALA A 53 -8.85 4.31 7.43
N VAL A 54 -9.13 3.25 8.18
CA VAL A 54 -8.33 2.02 8.22
C VAL A 54 -9.23 0.86 7.84
N ALA A 55 -8.96 0.25 6.70
CA ALA A 55 -9.71 -0.89 6.20
C ALA A 55 -9.07 -2.21 6.64
N HIS A 56 -9.88 -3.19 7.03
CA HIS A 56 -9.45 -4.47 7.60
C HIS A 56 -9.89 -5.68 6.75
N SER A 57 -8.96 -6.58 6.43
CA SER A 57 -9.29 -7.86 5.82
C SER A 57 -9.56 -8.96 6.85
N GLU A 58 -10.20 -10.04 6.40
CA GLU A 58 -10.34 -11.29 7.16
C GLU A 58 -8.99 -11.93 7.49
N SER A 59 -8.01 -11.79 6.58
CA SER A 59 -6.65 -12.28 6.76
C SER A 59 -5.80 -11.47 7.74
N GLY A 60 -6.36 -10.40 8.33
CA GLY A 60 -5.67 -9.55 9.30
C GLY A 60 -4.85 -8.41 8.70
N LEU A 61 -4.89 -8.20 7.39
CA LEU A 61 -4.26 -7.05 6.72
C LEU A 61 -5.03 -5.77 7.04
N ARG A 62 -4.28 -4.66 7.03
CA ARG A 62 -4.79 -3.32 7.33
C ARG A 62 -4.25 -2.32 6.33
N TRP A 63 -5.12 -1.43 5.85
CA TRP A 63 -4.74 -0.36 4.93
C TRP A 63 -5.26 0.98 5.45
N GLY A 64 -4.33 1.87 5.80
CA GLY A 64 -4.65 3.21 6.28
C GLY A 64 -4.63 4.24 5.16
N ARG A 65 -5.66 5.09 5.06
CA ARG A 65 -5.66 6.26 4.19
C ARG A 65 -6.25 7.45 4.92
N ASP A 66 -5.56 8.56 4.81
CA ASP A 66 -5.94 9.80 5.46
C ASP A 66 -6.09 10.95 4.47
N PHE A 67 -6.67 12.03 4.99
CA PHE A 67 -6.73 13.31 4.30
C PHE A 67 -6.80 14.45 5.32
N LEU A 68 -5.79 15.32 5.25
CA LEU A 68 -5.80 16.64 5.89
C LEU A 68 -6.30 17.66 4.86
N TYR A 69 -7.36 18.40 5.19
CA TYR A 69 -7.88 19.42 4.27
C TYR A 69 -6.86 20.54 4.07
N ASP A 70 -6.41 20.71 2.83
CA ASP A 70 -5.34 21.62 2.44
C ASP A 70 -5.83 22.81 1.59
N ARG A 71 -7.16 22.99 1.47
CA ARG A 71 -7.79 23.97 0.58
C ARG A 71 -8.44 25.13 1.33
N ASN A 72 -8.78 26.19 0.62
CA ASN A 72 -9.54 27.31 1.19
C ASN A 72 -10.98 26.89 1.53
N TRP A 73 -11.35 27.05 2.80
CA TRP A 73 -12.63 26.59 3.35
C TRP A 73 -13.60 27.72 3.74
N LYS A 74 -13.11 28.96 3.92
CA LYS A 74 -13.88 30.07 4.56
C LYS A 74 -15.19 30.45 3.86
N LYS A 75 -15.33 30.13 2.57
CA LYS A 75 -16.52 30.45 1.75
C LYS A 75 -17.36 29.22 1.40
N LYS A 76 -16.94 28.03 1.80
CA LYS A 76 -17.62 26.77 1.48
C LYS A 76 -18.55 26.38 2.62
N GLN A 77 -19.68 25.78 2.28
CA GLN A 77 -20.54 25.15 3.27
C GLN A 77 -19.83 23.92 3.84
N VAL A 78 -19.97 23.71 5.14
CA VAL A 78 -19.36 22.59 5.88
C VAL A 78 -19.75 21.23 5.29
N THR A 79 -21.00 21.09 4.84
CA THR A 79 -21.52 19.88 4.18
C THR A 79 -20.81 19.57 2.86
N ILE A 80 -20.44 20.60 2.07
CA ILE A 80 -19.69 20.45 0.82
C ILE A 80 -18.27 19.96 1.11
N ILE A 81 -17.62 20.57 2.10
CA ILE A 81 -16.27 20.16 2.53
C ILE A 81 -16.29 18.72 3.05
N ALA A 82 -17.29 18.35 3.85
CA ALA A 82 -17.46 17.00 4.38
C ALA A 82 -17.55 15.95 3.26
N LYS A 83 -18.42 16.19 2.27
CA LYS A 83 -18.55 15.30 1.10
C LYS A 83 -17.27 15.24 0.28
N GLU A 84 -16.59 16.37 0.08
CA GLU A 84 -15.32 16.44 -0.63
C GLU A 84 -14.26 15.57 0.05
N MET A 85 -14.09 15.71 1.37
CA MET A 85 -13.12 14.92 2.13
C MET A 85 -13.47 13.44 2.17
N ALA A 86 -14.72 13.09 2.47
CA ALA A 86 -15.18 11.71 2.52
C ALA A 86 -14.96 11.00 1.18
N LYS A 87 -15.34 11.64 0.06
CA LYS A 87 -15.10 11.11 -1.28
C LYS A 87 -13.63 10.85 -1.55
N ILE A 88 -12.74 11.77 -1.17
CA ILE A 88 -11.29 11.63 -1.38
C ILE A 88 -10.75 10.44 -0.58
N VAL A 89 -11.06 10.36 0.71
CA VAL A 89 -10.58 9.28 1.58
C VAL A 89 -11.11 7.93 1.12
N THR A 90 -12.41 7.83 0.84
CA THR A 90 -13.04 6.60 0.31
C THR A 90 -12.37 6.16 -0.98
N LYS A 91 -12.14 7.06 -1.94
CA LYS A 91 -11.46 6.74 -3.19
C LYS A 91 -10.06 6.18 -2.94
N ARG A 92 -9.30 6.79 -2.03
CA ARG A 92 -7.94 6.34 -1.67
C ARG A 92 -7.95 4.96 -1.02
N VAL A 93 -8.91 4.67 -0.13
CA VAL A 93 -9.08 3.35 0.46
C VAL A 93 -9.38 2.33 -0.64
N LEU A 94 -10.34 2.63 -1.52
CA LEU A 94 -10.72 1.76 -2.65
C LEU A 94 -9.53 1.45 -3.58
N GLU A 95 -8.79 2.48 -3.97
CA GLU A 95 -7.57 2.35 -4.77
C GLU A 95 -6.59 1.39 -4.11
N GLN A 96 -6.35 1.55 -2.81
CA GLN A 96 -5.39 0.71 -2.10
C GLN A 96 -5.86 -0.75 -1.96
N THR A 97 -7.12 -0.95 -1.60
CA THR A 97 -7.60 -2.27 -1.15
C THR A 97 -8.10 -3.13 -2.29
N ILE A 98 -8.70 -2.51 -3.33
CA ILE A 98 -9.30 -3.24 -4.46
C ILE A 98 -8.45 -3.09 -5.71
N VAL A 99 -8.02 -1.88 -6.05
CA VAL A 99 -7.31 -1.65 -7.33
C VAL A 99 -5.85 -2.12 -7.27
N HIS A 100 -5.13 -1.77 -6.21
CA HIS A 100 -3.75 -2.23 -6.03
C HIS A 100 -3.68 -3.63 -5.45
N ALA A 101 -4.69 -3.99 -4.64
CA ALA A 101 -4.78 -5.27 -3.93
C ALA A 101 -3.41 -5.67 -3.37
N ALA A 102 -2.76 -4.76 -2.66
CA ALA A 102 -1.41 -4.94 -2.16
C ALA A 102 -1.43 -5.47 -0.72
N ALA A 103 -0.44 -6.28 -0.36
CA ALA A 103 -0.34 -6.83 1.00
C ALA A 103 -0.15 -5.75 2.08
N ILE A 104 0.42 -4.60 1.71
CA ILE A 104 0.61 -3.44 2.58
C ILE A 104 0.27 -2.16 1.83
N ASP A 105 0.14 -1.06 2.55
CA ASP A 105 -0.12 0.24 1.95
C ASP A 105 1.16 1.00 1.58
N ASP A 106 1.05 1.92 0.62
CA ASP A 106 2.19 2.68 0.07
C ASP A 106 3.05 3.42 1.10
N PHE A 107 2.49 3.85 2.24
CA PHE A 107 3.22 4.56 3.29
C PHE A 107 3.96 3.63 4.24
N LEU A 108 3.60 2.34 4.29
CA LEU A 108 4.29 1.33 5.10
C LEU A 108 5.38 0.61 4.30
N GLN A 109 5.43 0.82 2.99
CA GLN A 109 6.23 0.02 2.08
C GLN A 109 7.73 0.21 2.21
N ASP A 110 8.17 1.44 2.50
CA ASP A 110 9.57 1.74 2.80
C ASP A 110 10.02 1.08 4.12
N GLN A 111 9.17 1.04 5.15
CA GLN A 111 9.44 0.31 6.39
C GLN A 111 9.55 -1.19 6.14
N LEU A 112 8.64 -1.77 5.35
CA LEU A 112 8.73 -3.19 4.97
C LEU A 112 10.06 -3.49 4.31
N VAL A 113 10.53 -2.64 3.38
CA VAL A 113 11.83 -2.81 2.72
C VAL A 113 12.97 -2.91 3.74
N VAL A 114 12.95 -2.09 4.79
CA VAL A 114 13.95 -2.17 5.87
C VAL A 114 13.86 -3.51 6.58
N PHE A 115 12.66 -3.96 6.96
CA PHE A 115 12.50 -5.27 7.62
C PHE A 115 12.92 -6.43 6.73
N GLN A 116 12.61 -6.39 5.43
CA GLN A 116 13.04 -7.41 4.46
C GLN A 116 14.57 -7.49 4.36
N ALA A 117 15.24 -6.34 4.32
CA ALA A 117 16.70 -6.27 4.23
C ALA A 117 17.39 -6.77 5.50
N LEU A 118 16.78 -6.55 6.68
CA LEU A 118 17.33 -6.98 7.97
C LEU A 118 17.00 -8.44 8.31
N ALA A 119 15.90 -8.98 7.79
CA ALA A 119 15.46 -10.34 8.06
C ALA A 119 16.47 -11.39 7.62
N GLU A 120 16.43 -12.56 8.25
CA GLU A 120 17.18 -13.73 7.81
C GLU A 120 16.45 -14.43 6.66
N GLY A 121 17.19 -14.72 5.59
CA GLY A 121 16.67 -15.48 4.46
C GLY A 121 15.82 -14.65 3.50
N ARG A 122 14.93 -15.34 2.79
CA ARG A 122 14.20 -14.78 1.66
C ARG A 122 12.80 -14.30 2.05
N THR A 123 12.47 -13.09 1.64
CA THR A 123 11.15 -12.49 1.80
C THR A 123 10.63 -12.00 0.45
N ALA A 124 9.30 -11.94 0.31
CA ALA A 124 8.66 -11.45 -0.90
C ALA A 124 7.50 -10.51 -0.54
N TYR A 125 7.35 -9.47 -1.34
CA TYR A 125 6.18 -8.60 -1.34
C TYR A 125 5.26 -9.00 -2.50
N TRP A 126 3.96 -9.00 -2.23
CA TRP A 126 2.94 -9.25 -3.25
C TRP A 126 1.95 -8.08 -3.36
N SER A 127 1.58 -7.80 -4.60
CA SER A 127 0.45 -6.97 -5.03
C SER A 127 -0.02 -7.43 -6.41
N GLN A 128 -1.22 -7.02 -6.80
CA GLN A 128 -1.73 -7.30 -8.14
C GLN A 128 -0.80 -6.74 -9.24
N ALA A 129 -0.28 -5.52 -9.06
CA ALA A 129 0.64 -4.90 -10.01
C ALA A 129 1.95 -5.71 -10.19
N THR A 130 2.47 -6.31 -9.10
CA THR A 130 3.66 -7.15 -9.17
C THR A 130 3.37 -8.50 -9.83
N GLU A 131 2.15 -9.02 -9.68
CA GLU A 131 1.74 -10.26 -10.36
C GLU A 131 1.54 -10.05 -11.86
N GLU A 132 0.97 -8.92 -12.28
CA GLU A 132 0.84 -8.55 -13.69
C GLU A 132 2.22 -8.34 -14.34
N LEU A 133 3.16 -7.71 -13.63
CA LEU A 133 4.54 -7.51 -14.10
C LEU A 133 5.26 -8.87 -14.27
N ASP A 134 5.07 -9.79 -13.32
CA ASP A 134 5.59 -11.16 -13.39
C ASP A 134 5.05 -11.91 -14.61
N LEU A 135 3.77 -11.74 -14.96
CA LEU A 135 3.15 -12.39 -16.12
C LEU A 135 3.69 -11.85 -17.45
N GLN A 136 3.95 -10.54 -17.54
CA GLN A 136 4.49 -9.91 -18.75
C GLN A 136 5.99 -10.20 -18.98
N THR A 137 6.72 -10.56 -17.92
CA THR A 137 8.14 -10.93 -18.00
C THR A 137 8.35 -12.43 -18.20
N ARG A 138 7.28 -13.24 -18.33
CA ARG A 138 7.42 -14.65 -18.72
C ARG A 138 7.94 -14.75 -20.15
N PRO A 139 8.94 -15.61 -20.41
CA PRO A 139 9.42 -15.85 -21.77
C PRO A 139 8.28 -16.35 -22.65
N SER A 140 8.37 -16.03 -23.94
CA SER A 140 7.43 -16.54 -24.93
C SER A 140 7.44 -18.08 -24.93
N PRO A 141 6.35 -18.73 -25.38
CA PRO A 141 6.31 -20.20 -25.51
C PRO A 141 7.49 -20.75 -26.32
N GLN A 142 8.00 -19.97 -27.29
CA GLN A 142 9.12 -20.34 -28.14
C GLN A 142 10.46 -20.35 -27.37
N GLU A 143 10.74 -19.30 -26.60
CA GLU A 143 11.93 -19.22 -25.73
C GLU A 143 11.89 -20.29 -24.63
N THR A 144 10.70 -20.62 -24.15
CA THR A 144 10.48 -21.68 -23.17
C THR A 144 10.85 -23.06 -23.74
N ILE A 145 10.53 -23.34 -25.01
CA ILE A 145 10.86 -24.61 -25.69
C ILE A 145 12.37 -24.74 -25.93
N ASP A 146 13.02 -23.66 -26.36
CA ASP A 146 14.47 -23.64 -26.60
C ASP A 146 15.28 -23.83 -25.31
N GLU A 147 14.79 -23.30 -24.18
CA GLU A 147 15.41 -23.47 -22.87
C GLU A 147 15.08 -24.82 -22.20
N LEU A 148 13.88 -25.37 -22.38
CA LEU A 148 13.50 -26.72 -21.90
C LEU A 148 14.40 -27.81 -22.51
N ASN A 149 14.82 -27.63 -23.76
CA ASN A 149 15.78 -28.53 -24.43
C ASN A 149 17.19 -28.44 -23.85
N GLN A 150 17.54 -27.37 -23.13
CA GLN A 150 18.86 -27.16 -22.52
C GLN A 150 18.92 -27.55 -21.03
N GLY A 151 17.81 -27.89 -20.38
CA GLY A 151 17.74 -28.00 -18.92
C GLY A 151 16.81 -29.09 -18.38
N LEU A 152 16.99 -30.34 -18.79
CA LEU A 152 16.27 -31.52 -18.26
C LEU A 152 16.73 -31.97 -16.85
N GLY A 153 17.20 -31.04 -16.02
CA GLY A 153 17.80 -31.33 -14.71
C GLY A 153 17.06 -30.81 -13.48
N ASP A 154 16.09 -29.89 -13.62
CA ASP A 154 15.46 -29.28 -12.45
C ASP A 154 14.00 -28.93 -12.75
N LEU A 155 13.12 -29.93 -12.62
CA LEU A 155 11.66 -29.75 -12.60
C LEU A 155 11.24 -29.16 -11.25
N GLY A 156 11.71 -27.96 -10.96
CA GLY A 156 11.15 -27.08 -9.96
C GLY A 156 10.38 -25.97 -10.67
N LEU A 157 9.09 -25.82 -10.38
CA LEU A 157 8.28 -24.63 -10.72
C LEU A 157 8.76 -23.38 -9.95
N SER A 158 10.08 -23.21 -9.76
CA SER A 158 10.66 -22.03 -9.14
C SER A 158 10.67 -20.90 -10.17
N LYS A 159 9.85 -19.87 -9.91
CA LYS A 159 9.90 -18.57 -10.61
C LYS A 159 11.37 -18.17 -10.80
N ARG A 160 11.82 -18.00 -12.04
CA ARG A 160 13.21 -17.62 -12.35
C ARG A 160 13.49 -16.25 -11.72
N MET A 161 14.44 -16.19 -10.78
CA MET A 161 14.75 -14.97 -10.03
C MET A 161 15.83 -14.17 -10.76
N ARG A 162 15.51 -12.95 -11.17
CA ARG A 162 16.45 -12.03 -11.80
C ARG A 162 16.99 -11.05 -10.77
N ARG A 163 18.31 -11.08 -10.52
CA ARG A 163 18.97 -10.16 -9.59
C ARG A 163 18.92 -8.71 -10.09
N ASP A 164 18.55 -7.80 -9.21
CA ASP A 164 18.52 -6.36 -9.50
C ASP A 164 19.92 -5.73 -9.41
N LYS A 165 20.14 -4.65 -10.18
CA LYS A 165 21.40 -3.88 -10.19
C LYS A 165 21.15 -2.51 -9.54
N PRO A 166 21.49 -2.32 -8.25
CA PRO A 166 21.10 -1.15 -7.47
C PRO A 166 22.01 0.06 -7.75
N GLN A 167 22.04 0.55 -8.99
CA GLN A 167 22.85 1.74 -9.34
C GLN A 167 22.12 3.07 -9.06
N LYS A 168 20.81 3.01 -8.81
CA LYS A 168 19.91 4.12 -8.52
C LYS A 168 18.64 3.57 -7.83
N PRO A 169 17.76 4.42 -7.26
CA PRO A 169 16.45 3.99 -6.78
C PRO A 169 15.72 3.09 -7.79
N PHE A 170 15.20 1.96 -7.32
CA PHE A 170 14.62 0.91 -8.17
C PHE A 170 13.44 0.19 -7.51
N GLY A 171 12.71 -0.59 -8.31
CA GLY A 171 11.49 -1.27 -7.89
C GLY A 171 10.23 -0.46 -8.10
N PHE A 172 9.13 -0.94 -7.52
CA PHE A 172 7.81 -0.31 -7.60
C PHE A 172 7.44 0.38 -6.27
N GLY A 173 6.41 1.22 -6.31
CA GLY A 173 5.96 2.00 -5.16
C GLY A 173 6.46 3.44 -5.20
N SER A 174 6.41 4.11 -4.05
CA SER A 174 6.76 5.52 -3.93
C SER A 174 8.26 5.79 -4.14
N THR A 175 8.64 7.06 -4.30
CA THR A 175 10.05 7.50 -4.28
C THR A 175 10.75 7.08 -2.98
N HIS A 176 10.04 7.09 -1.85
CA HIS A 176 10.60 6.65 -0.57
C HIS A 176 10.93 5.15 -0.60
N THR A 177 10.00 4.31 -1.06
CA THR A 177 10.21 2.87 -1.15
C THR A 177 11.37 2.51 -2.09
N THR A 178 11.39 3.10 -3.28
CA THR A 178 12.44 2.83 -4.28
C THR A 178 13.81 3.31 -3.81
N THR A 179 13.86 4.43 -3.08
CA THR A 179 15.08 4.93 -2.44
C THR A 179 15.51 4.03 -1.30
N ALA A 180 14.60 3.56 -0.45
CA ALA A 180 14.92 2.63 0.64
C ALA A 180 15.57 1.34 0.12
N ARG A 181 15.07 0.75 -0.99
CA ARG A 181 15.68 -0.44 -1.60
C ARG A 181 17.11 -0.19 -2.08
N TRP A 182 17.34 0.96 -2.71
CA TRP A 182 18.67 1.36 -3.12
C TRP A 182 19.60 1.57 -1.90
N VAL A 183 19.17 2.33 -0.91
CA VAL A 183 19.95 2.58 0.32
C VAL A 183 20.29 1.29 1.06
N THR A 184 19.35 0.34 1.20
CA THR A 184 19.67 -0.96 1.81
C THR A 184 20.74 -1.73 1.03
N SER A 185 20.76 -1.62 -0.30
CA SER A 185 21.79 -2.27 -1.13
C SER A 185 23.17 -1.61 -1.00
N GLU A 186 23.21 -0.29 -0.78
CA GLU A 186 24.46 0.46 -0.56
C GLU A 186 25.04 0.21 0.84
N LEU A 187 24.17 0.19 1.86
CA LEU A 187 24.60 0.09 3.26
C LEU A 187 24.84 -1.36 3.71
N LEU A 188 24.14 -2.32 3.11
CA LEU A 188 24.19 -3.72 3.48
C LEU A 188 24.63 -4.55 2.26
N PRO A 189 25.95 -4.74 2.05
CA PRO A 189 26.49 -5.30 0.81
C PRO A 189 26.09 -6.76 0.54
N THR A 190 25.59 -7.47 1.56
CA THR A 190 25.11 -8.84 1.45
C THR A 190 23.63 -8.93 1.08
N VAL A 191 22.85 -7.84 1.16
CA VAL A 191 21.45 -7.82 0.72
C VAL A 191 21.39 -8.04 -0.78
N GLN A 192 20.46 -8.88 -1.22
CA GLN A 192 20.19 -9.08 -2.63
C GLN A 192 18.71 -8.86 -2.93
N TRP A 193 18.45 -8.01 -3.91
CA TRP A 193 17.11 -7.79 -4.43
C TRP A 193 16.93 -8.49 -5.77
N PHE A 194 15.71 -8.98 -5.99
CA PHE A 194 15.33 -9.68 -7.21
C PHE A 194 13.97 -9.20 -7.71
N ASN A 195 13.75 -9.42 -9.01
CA ASN A 195 12.48 -9.20 -9.70
C ASN A 195 11.93 -7.79 -9.43
N ASN A 196 12.75 -6.78 -9.72
CA ASN A 196 12.41 -5.38 -9.53
C ASN A 196 12.03 -5.05 -8.08
N GLY A 197 12.81 -5.56 -7.13
CA GLY A 197 12.65 -5.28 -5.70
C GLY A 197 11.44 -5.94 -5.03
N THR A 198 10.81 -6.93 -5.66
CA THR A 198 9.69 -7.70 -5.08
C THR A 198 10.17 -8.77 -4.12
N THR A 199 11.36 -9.33 -4.37
CA THR A 199 11.96 -10.36 -3.53
C THR A 199 13.27 -9.85 -2.95
N CYS A 200 13.48 -10.09 -1.66
CA CYS A 200 14.69 -9.71 -0.93
C CYS A 200 15.31 -10.94 -0.27
N GLU A 201 16.61 -11.09 -0.38
CA GLU A 201 17.41 -11.95 0.48
C GLU A 201 18.15 -11.04 1.47
N GLY A 202 17.67 -11.05 2.71
CA GLY A 202 18.13 -10.15 3.77
C GLY A 202 19.40 -10.64 4.45
N VAL A 203 20.01 -9.76 5.26
CA VAL A 203 21.31 -10.04 5.90
C VAL A 203 21.24 -10.94 7.13
N GLY A 204 20.05 -11.17 7.69
CA GLY A 204 19.89 -11.88 8.96
C GLY A 204 20.56 -11.16 10.13
N MET A 205 20.26 -9.87 10.30
CA MET A 205 20.87 -9.06 11.36
C MET A 205 20.44 -9.57 12.72
N LYS A 206 21.42 -9.93 13.57
CA LYS A 206 21.20 -10.27 14.97
C LYS A 206 21.38 -9.01 15.81
N LEU A 207 20.34 -8.63 16.54
CA LEU A 207 20.36 -7.52 17.50
C LEU A 207 20.94 -7.97 18.85
#